data_AF-A0A841E3M4-F1
#
_entry.id   AF-A0A841E3M4-F1
#
_cell.length_a   1.000
_cell.length_b   1.000
_cell.length_c   1.000
_cell.angle_alpha   90.00
_cell.angle_beta   90.00
_cell.angle_gamma   90.00
#
_symmetry.space_group_name_H-M   'P 1'
#
loop_
_entity.id
_entity.type
_entity.pdbx_description
1 polymer ?
#
loop_
_entity_poly.entity_id
_entity_poly.type
_entity_poly.pdbx_seq_one_letter_code
_entity_poly.pdbx_strand_id
1 'polypeptide(L)'
;MTAVVEGSHEGVTDHPDLAWYAKGEALELAQDWLDGTRATGEPGLKPEVVERDLGGDPPRVVIDDCVDGSDWQIVEEDREGDLPDSDEPRPTTATVTEERGTWQVEKLWFGEYGECER
;
A
#
# COMPACT_ATOMS: atom_id res chain seq x y z
N MET A 1 -2.35 -0.75 9.59
CA MET A 1 -2.57 -0.10 8.29
C MET A 1 -3.72 0.85 8.48
N THR A 2 -3.42 2.07 8.93
CA THR A 2 -4.46 3.00 9.39
C THR A 2 -4.30 4.34 8.67
N ALA A 3 -3.07 4.85 8.55
CA ALA A 3 -2.74 6.07 7.79
C ALA A 3 -3.31 6.12 6.36
N VAL A 4 -3.13 5.07 5.56
CA VAL A 4 -3.61 5.03 4.15
C VAL A 4 -5.14 5.01 4.09
N VAL A 5 -5.78 4.21 4.94
CA VAL A 5 -7.24 4.10 4.98
C VAL A 5 -7.86 5.41 5.49
N GLU A 6 -7.38 5.93 6.62
CA GLU A 6 -7.84 7.19 7.22
C GLU A 6 -7.62 8.37 6.26
N GLY A 7 -6.42 8.49 5.68
CA GLY A 7 -6.11 9.54 4.71
C GLY A 7 -7.04 9.49 3.50
N SER A 8 -7.38 8.29 3.01
CA SER A 8 -8.33 8.11 1.91
C SER A 8 -9.77 8.44 2.30
N HIS A 9 -10.21 8.21 3.54
CA HIS A 9 -11.59 8.53 3.94
C HIS A 9 -11.82 10.04 4.08
N GLU A 10 -10.77 10.75 4.47
CA GLU A 10 -10.80 12.20 4.66
C GLU A 10 -10.54 12.98 3.36
N GLY A 11 -9.92 12.36 2.35
CA GLY A 11 -9.51 13.05 1.12
C GLY A 11 -8.43 14.09 1.39
N VAL A 12 -7.53 13.81 2.33
CA VAL A 12 -6.45 14.71 2.71
C VAL A 12 -5.42 14.78 1.57
N THR A 13 -4.79 15.93 1.38
CA THR A 13 -3.77 16.16 0.32
C THR A 13 -2.34 16.19 0.89
N ASP A 14 -2.18 16.24 2.22
CA ASP A 14 -0.90 16.24 2.91
C ASP A 14 -0.87 15.14 3.97
N HIS A 15 0.00 14.15 3.78
CA HIS A 15 0.08 12.94 4.60
C HIS A 15 1.48 12.81 5.24
N PRO A 16 1.82 13.66 6.22
CA PRO A 16 3.16 13.71 6.82
C PRO A 16 3.50 12.44 7.64
N ASP A 17 2.48 11.70 8.06
CA ASP A 17 2.57 10.45 8.80
C ASP A 17 2.99 9.25 7.93
N LEU A 18 2.78 9.30 6.60
CA LEU A 18 3.25 8.24 5.69
C LEU A 18 4.77 8.03 5.78
N ALA A 19 5.52 9.10 6.04
CA ALA A 19 6.98 9.04 6.22
C ALA A 19 7.41 8.22 7.45
N TRP A 20 6.49 7.86 8.36
CA TRP A 20 6.77 6.92 9.44
C TRP A 20 6.70 5.45 8.99
N TYR A 21 5.99 5.17 7.91
CA TYR A 21 5.69 3.82 7.43
C TYR A 21 6.38 3.47 6.12
N ALA A 22 6.66 4.46 5.29
CA ALA A 22 7.26 4.29 3.98
C ALA A 22 8.40 5.29 3.75
N LYS A 23 9.31 4.92 2.84
CA LYS A 23 10.41 5.76 2.36
C LYS A 23 10.66 5.48 0.88
N GLY A 24 11.46 6.32 0.24
CA GLY A 24 11.86 6.14 -1.16
C GLY A 24 10.65 6.03 -2.08
N GLU A 25 10.71 5.11 -3.04
CA GLU A 25 9.67 4.88 -4.04
C GLU A 25 8.30 4.57 -3.42
N ALA A 26 8.26 3.77 -2.36
CA ALA A 26 7.00 3.43 -1.71
C ALA A 26 6.31 4.64 -1.06
N LEU A 27 7.08 5.60 -0.55
CA LEU A 27 6.51 6.83 0.03
C LEU A 27 5.92 7.74 -1.07
N GLU A 28 6.67 7.92 -2.16
CA GLU A 28 6.21 8.71 -3.31
C GLU A 28 4.91 8.14 -3.87
N LEU A 29 4.85 6.82 -4.07
CA LEU A 29 3.65 6.14 -4.57
C LEU A 29 2.45 6.29 -3.63
N ALA A 30 2.67 6.15 -2.32
CA ALA A 30 1.60 6.29 -1.32
C ALA A 30 1.04 7.73 -1.27
N GLN A 31 1.90 8.74 -1.42
CA GLN A 31 1.50 10.14 -1.49
C GLN A 31 0.66 10.40 -2.75
N ASP A 32 1.14 9.96 -3.91
CA ASP A 32 0.42 10.13 -5.19
C ASP A 32 -0.96 9.47 -5.18
N TRP A 33 -1.08 8.29 -4.55
CA TRP A 33 -2.36 7.58 -4.46
C TRP A 33 -3.36 8.20 -3.49
N LEU A 34 -2.90 8.89 -2.46
CA LEU A 34 -3.77 9.44 -1.42
C LEU A 34 -4.06 10.92 -1.58
N ASP A 35 -3.29 11.65 -2.38
CA ASP A 35 -3.45 13.10 -2.55
C ASP A 35 -4.88 13.45 -2.98
N GLY A 36 -5.75 13.90 -2.08
CA GLY A 36 -7.13 14.27 -2.42
C GLY A 36 -8.05 13.08 -2.79
N THR A 37 -7.57 11.84 -2.72
CA THR A 37 -8.36 10.64 -3.01
C THR A 37 -9.36 10.41 -1.89
N ARG A 38 -10.65 10.37 -2.22
CA ARG A 38 -11.69 10.00 -1.27
C ARG A 38 -12.13 8.56 -1.50
N ALA A 39 -12.11 7.73 -0.47
CA ALA A 39 -12.59 6.36 -0.52
C ALA A 39 -13.51 6.03 0.67
N THR A 40 -14.25 4.93 0.55
CA THR A 40 -15.04 4.34 1.63
C THR A 40 -14.71 2.86 1.75
N GLY A 41 -15.00 2.28 2.91
CA GLY A 41 -14.63 0.89 3.21
C GLY A 41 -13.11 0.71 3.36
N GLU A 42 -12.62 -0.52 3.32
CA GLU A 42 -11.22 -0.84 3.61
C GLU A 42 -10.75 -2.01 2.74
N PRO A 43 -9.46 -2.04 2.33
CA PRO A 43 -8.95 -3.18 1.58
C PRO A 43 -8.84 -4.41 2.50
N GLY A 44 -9.21 -5.57 1.96
CA GLY A 44 -8.93 -6.86 2.57
C GLY A 44 -7.45 -7.22 2.38
N LEU A 45 -6.78 -7.59 3.47
CA LEU A 45 -5.34 -7.81 3.52
C LEU A 45 -5.04 -9.19 4.12
N LYS A 46 -4.12 -9.94 3.51
CA LYS A 46 -3.64 -11.26 3.95
C LYS A 46 -2.12 -11.37 3.79
N PRO A 47 -1.33 -10.48 4.40
CA PRO A 47 0.11 -10.43 4.17
C PRO A 47 0.83 -11.65 4.77
N GLU A 48 1.75 -12.21 4.00
CA GLU A 48 2.66 -13.26 4.42
C GLU A 48 4.12 -12.84 4.22
N VAL A 49 4.95 -13.12 5.23
CA VAL A 49 6.40 -12.89 5.11
C VAL A 49 7.02 -14.05 4.33
N VAL A 50 7.50 -13.77 3.12
CA VAL A 50 8.09 -14.77 2.22
C VAL A 50 9.62 -14.81 2.27
N GLU A 51 10.27 -13.71 2.66
CA GLU A 51 11.74 -13.65 2.81
C GLU A 51 12.15 -12.86 4.06
N ARG A 52 13.22 -13.31 4.73
CA ARG A 52 13.82 -12.63 5.88
C ARG A 52 15.34 -12.64 5.75
N ASP A 53 15.94 -11.46 5.55
CA ASP A 53 17.38 -11.24 5.62
C ASP A 53 17.70 -10.28 6.76
N LEU A 54 17.71 -10.82 7.98
CA LEU A 54 17.98 -10.03 9.19
C LEU A 54 19.48 -9.80 9.44
N GLY A 55 20.35 -10.44 8.65
CA GLY A 55 21.80 -10.28 8.73
C GLY A 55 22.37 -9.27 7.73
N GLY A 56 21.55 -8.80 6.80
CA GLY A 56 21.89 -7.76 5.83
C GLY A 56 22.12 -6.39 6.46
N ASP A 57 22.70 -5.48 5.68
CA ASP A 57 22.91 -4.08 6.03
C ASP A 57 22.32 -3.19 4.92
N PRO A 58 21.10 -2.64 5.09
CA PRO A 58 20.21 -2.82 6.23
C PRO A 58 19.52 -4.20 6.29
N PRO A 59 19.02 -4.64 7.46
CA PRO A 59 18.12 -5.79 7.56
C PRO A 59 16.88 -5.62 6.67
N ARG A 60 16.45 -6.71 6.02
CA ARG A 60 15.34 -6.70 5.04
C ARG A 60 14.34 -7.82 5.28
N VAL A 61 13.07 -7.53 5.03
CA VAL A 61 11.96 -8.49 4.98
C VAL A 61 11.17 -8.26 3.69
N VAL A 62 10.76 -9.34 3.02
CA VAL A 62 9.84 -9.29 1.88
C VAL A 62 8.50 -9.88 2.30
N ILE A 63 7.44 -9.14 1.99
CA ILE A 63 6.06 -9.48 2.32
C ILE A 63 5.29 -9.54 1.01
N ASP A 64 4.61 -10.67 0.79
CA ASP A 64 3.63 -10.79 -0.29
C ASP A 64 2.23 -10.69 0.30
N ASP A 65 1.32 -10.08 -0.43
CA ASP A 65 -0.09 -9.97 -0.09
C ASP A 65 -0.94 -10.09 -1.36
N CYS A 66 -2.19 -10.50 -1.19
CA CYS A 66 -3.23 -10.42 -2.19
C CYS A 66 -4.28 -9.44 -1.70
N VAL A 67 -4.12 -8.18 -2.11
CA VAL A 67 -4.95 -7.05 -1.66
C VAL A 67 -6.32 -7.17 -2.32
N ASP A 68 -7.36 -7.39 -1.52
CA ASP A 68 -8.74 -7.42 -1.97
C ASP A 68 -9.35 -6.01 -1.88
N GLY A 69 -9.52 -5.38 -3.04
CA GLY A 69 -10.08 -4.03 -3.14
C GLY A 69 -11.61 -3.98 -3.23
N SER A 70 -12.31 -5.12 -3.20
CA SER A 70 -13.76 -5.18 -3.51
C SER A 70 -14.63 -4.33 -2.57
N ASP A 71 -14.22 -4.19 -1.31
CA ASP A 71 -14.89 -3.36 -0.31
C ASP A 71 -14.26 -1.95 -0.17
N TRP A 72 -13.19 -1.62 -0.91
CA TRP A 72 -12.50 -0.33 -0.84
C TRP A 72 -12.78 0.51 -2.09
N GLN A 73 -13.84 1.32 -2.00
CA GLN A 73 -14.38 2.04 -3.16
C GLN A 73 -13.99 3.50 -3.12
N ILE A 74 -13.41 3.98 -4.22
CA ILE A 74 -13.11 5.40 -4.41
C ILE A 74 -14.40 6.12 -4.77
N VAL A 75 -14.67 7.19 -4.04
CA VAL A 75 -15.87 8.00 -4.15
C VAL A 75 -15.45 9.32 -4.79
N GLU A 76 -15.16 9.32 -6.08
CA GLU A 76 -14.84 10.55 -6.80
C GLU A 76 -16.02 11.03 -7.65
N GLU A 77 -16.41 12.30 -7.45
CA GLU A 77 -17.17 13.07 -8.43
C GLU A 77 -16.23 13.73 -9.48
N ASP A 78 -14.90 13.76 -9.29
CA ASP A 78 -14.02 14.67 -10.06
C ASP A 78 -12.56 14.22 -10.37
N ARG A 79 -12.10 12.96 -10.20
CA ARG A 79 -10.94 12.51 -11.02
C ARG A 79 -11.34 11.54 -12.12
N GLU A 80 -10.95 11.91 -13.32
CA GLU A 80 -10.57 10.95 -14.36
C GLU A 80 -9.23 10.33 -13.95
N GLY A 81 -9.27 9.23 -13.19
CA GLY A 81 -8.09 8.46 -12.81
C GLY A 81 -8.41 6.98 -12.73
N ASP A 82 -7.84 6.19 -13.65
CA ASP A 82 -7.99 4.73 -13.76
C ASP A 82 -7.40 3.99 -12.54
N LEU A 83 -8.07 4.01 -11.40
CA LEU A 83 -7.94 2.89 -10.46
C LEU A 83 -8.93 1.83 -10.90
N PRO A 84 -8.48 0.61 -11.25
CA PRO A 84 -9.36 -0.37 -11.85
C PRO A 84 -10.53 -0.70 -10.93
N ASP A 85 -11.74 -0.50 -11.42
CA ASP A 85 -13.01 -1.08 -10.92
C ASP A 85 -12.96 -2.62 -11.03
N SER A 86 -11.97 -3.26 -10.41
CA SER A 86 -11.83 -4.70 -10.39
C SER A 86 -12.02 -5.20 -8.97
N ASP A 87 -13.09 -6.00 -8.78
CA ASP A 87 -13.38 -6.75 -7.56
C ASP A 87 -12.43 -7.95 -7.37
N GLU A 88 -11.36 -8.05 -8.17
CA GLU A 88 -10.41 -9.15 -8.09
C GLU A 88 -9.23 -8.76 -7.18
N PRO A 89 -8.74 -9.68 -6.32
CA PRO A 89 -7.56 -9.39 -5.53
C PRO A 89 -6.34 -9.14 -6.42
N ARG A 90 -5.49 -8.21 -5.98
CA ARG A 90 -4.27 -7.81 -6.68
C ARG A 90 -3.03 -8.27 -5.89
N PRO A 91 -2.12 -9.04 -6.49
CA PRO A 91 -0.88 -9.42 -5.84
C PRO A 91 -0.02 -8.19 -5.60
N THR A 92 0.53 -8.10 -4.40
CA THR A 92 1.32 -6.97 -3.94
C THR A 92 2.55 -7.51 -3.21
N THR A 93 3.73 -6.99 -3.55
CA THR A 93 4.97 -7.34 -2.87
C THR A 93 5.57 -6.07 -2.26
N ALA A 94 5.78 -6.11 -0.95
CA ALA A 94 6.43 -5.04 -0.20
C ALA A 94 7.84 -5.47 0.24
N THR A 95 8.84 -4.65 -0.07
CA THR A 95 10.17 -4.77 0.53
C THR A 95 10.30 -3.80 1.69
N VAL A 96 10.52 -4.34 2.88
CA VAL A 96 10.65 -3.58 4.13
C VAL A 96 12.11 -3.64 4.59
N THR A 97 12.68 -2.49 4.93
CA THR A 97 14.04 -2.41 5.47
C THR A 97 14.04 -1.74 6.84
N GLU A 98 15.00 -2.13 7.67
CA GLU A 98 15.22 -1.56 9.00
C GLU A 98 16.34 -0.54 8.96
N GLU A 99 16.05 0.69 9.38
CA GLU A 99 17.07 1.70 9.60
C GLU A 99 16.88 2.38 10.95
N ARG A 100 17.95 2.41 11.75
CA ARG A 100 18.02 3.17 13.02
C ARG A 100 16.90 2.83 14.00
N GLY A 101 16.49 1.57 14.06
CA GLY A 101 15.44 1.03 14.91
C GLY A 101 14.04 1.08 14.32
N THR A 102 13.88 1.48 13.06
CA THR A 102 12.56 1.67 12.42
C THR A 102 12.45 0.85 11.14
N TRP A 103 11.38 0.08 11.02
CA TRP A 103 11.05 -0.66 9.80
C TRP A 103 10.15 0.20 8.92
N GLN A 104 10.52 0.36 7.65
CA GLN A 104 9.75 1.12 6.67
C GLN A 104 9.67 0.35 5.36
N VAL A 105 8.54 0.48 4.68
CA VAL A 105 8.39 0.00 3.29
C VAL A 105 9.25 0.88 2.41
N GLU A 106 10.21 0.28 1.73
CA GLU A 106 11.09 0.97 0.78
C GLU A 106 10.57 0.83 -0.65
N LYS A 107 10.05 -0.35 -0.99
CA LYS A 107 9.54 -0.66 -2.32
C LYS A 107 8.19 -1.34 -2.20
N LEU A 108 7.31 -0.99 -3.13
CA LEU A 108 5.99 -1.56 -3.24
C LEU A 108 5.73 -1.87 -4.71
N TRP A 109 5.46 -3.14 -5.00
CA TRP A 109 5.14 -3.61 -6.33
C TRP A 109 3.73 -4.17 -6.35
N PHE A 110 3.03 -3.95 -7.46
CA PHE A 110 1.70 -4.46 -7.70
C PHE A 110 1.68 -5.23 -9.02
N GLY A 111 1.19 -6.47 -9.00
CA GLY A 111 0.99 -7.28 -10.20
C GLY A 111 -0.35 -7.02 -10.89
N GLU A 112 -0.74 -7.94 -11.75
CA GLU A 112 -2.00 -7.87 -12.49
C GLU A 112 -3.16 -8.44 -11.66
N TYR A 113 -4.36 -7.92 -11.87
CA TYR A 113 -5.57 -8.42 -11.21
C TYR A 113 -5.85 -9.88 -11.59
N GLY A 114 -6.38 -10.66 -10.65
CA GLY A 114 -6.79 -12.04 -10.89
C GLY A 114 -5.65 -13.08 -10.85
N GLU A 115 -4.41 -12.66 -10.58
CA GLU A 115 -3.27 -13.56 -10.37
C GLU A 115 -3.23 -14.18 -8.96
N CYS A 116 -4.09 -13.70 -8.06
CA CYS A 116 -4.28 -14.25 -6.72
C CYS A 116 -5.28 -15.42 -6.71
N GLU A 117 -4.94 -16.54 -6.07
CA GLU A 117 -5.91 -17.60 -5.78
C GLU A 117 -6.96 -17.07 -4.77
N ARG A 118 -8.24 -17.35 -5.01
CA ARG A 118 -9.38 -16.84 -4.21
C ARG A 118 -9.63 -17.65 -2.93
#